data_AF-A0A959WUT3-F1
#
_entry.id   AF-A0A959WUT3-F1
#
_cell.length_a   1.000
_cell.length_b   1.000
_cell.length_c   1.000
_cell.angle_alpha   90.00
_cell.angle_beta   90.00
_cell.angle_gamma   90.00
#
_symmetry.space_group_name_H-M   'P 1'
#
loop_
_entity.id
_entity.type
_entity.pdbx_description
1 polymer ?
#
loop_
_entity_poly.entity_id
_entity_poly.type
_entity_poly.pdbx_seq_one_letter_code
_entity_poly.pdbx_strand_id
1 'polypeptide(L)'
;MMWHPTAAPGAPIGAADASRRWALARHGRTAFPGLTAPEAERYGVALGARDPGDLLVGVALDALLTGGAGPHVLTGDGALGIVLGPHPHVHGVHVCMGEAGEGDRVVGAVEELGGGVWRWLARRRVPRDAHVAALDAVADARDARELASWSRWPGVGPDDGPNA
;
A
#
# COMPACT_ATOMS: atom_id res chain seq x y z
N MET A 1 -9.00 -20.05 -9.20
CA MET A 1 -8.22 -19.41 -10.28
C MET A 1 -7.27 -18.42 -9.66
N MET A 2 -5.97 -18.49 -10.00
CA MET A 2 -4.91 -17.64 -9.43
C MET A 2 -4.84 -16.29 -10.14
N TRP A 3 -4.16 -15.33 -9.52
CA TRP A 3 -3.75 -14.08 -10.18
C TRP A 3 -2.72 -14.40 -11.27
N HIS A 4 -2.82 -13.77 -12.43
CA HIS A 4 -1.86 -13.92 -13.52
C HIS A 4 -1.33 -12.57 -13.99
N PRO A 5 -0.07 -12.51 -14.46
CA PRO A 5 0.47 -11.29 -15.05
C PRO A 5 -0.36 -10.82 -16.23
N THR A 6 -0.57 -9.52 -16.33
CA THR A 6 -1.20 -8.86 -17.49
C THR A 6 -0.50 -7.53 -17.77
N ALA A 7 -0.58 -7.07 -19.02
CA ALA A 7 -0.02 -5.77 -19.40
C ALA A 7 -0.84 -4.62 -18.80
N ALA A 8 -0.13 -3.60 -18.32
CA ALA A 8 -0.67 -2.35 -17.77
C ALA A 8 0.16 -1.16 -18.28
N PRO A 9 0.06 -0.80 -19.56
CA PRO A 9 0.89 0.23 -20.17
C PRO A 9 0.67 1.63 -19.58
N GLY A 10 -0.49 1.88 -18.97
CA GLY A 10 -0.84 3.13 -18.29
C GLY A 10 -0.54 3.16 -16.80
N ALA A 11 0.23 2.20 -16.26
CA ALA A 11 0.63 2.23 -14.86
C ALA A 11 1.42 3.52 -14.55
N PRO A 12 1.07 4.28 -13.50
CA PRO A 12 1.71 5.58 -13.21
C PRO A 12 3.24 5.49 -13.10
N ILE A 13 3.76 4.47 -12.40
CA ILE A 13 5.21 4.24 -12.26
C ILE A 13 5.85 3.87 -13.62
N GLY A 14 5.07 3.29 -14.53
CA GLY A 14 5.48 2.89 -15.87
C GLY A 14 5.86 4.03 -16.83
N ALA A 15 5.57 5.29 -16.44
CA ALA A 15 5.98 6.48 -17.17
C ALA A 15 7.49 6.75 -17.04
N ALA A 16 8.04 6.53 -15.84
CA ALA A 16 9.46 6.71 -15.55
C ALA A 16 10.28 5.42 -15.81
N ASP A 17 9.66 4.25 -15.68
CA ASP A 17 10.30 2.95 -15.86
C ASP A 17 9.44 2.02 -16.73
N ALA A 18 9.88 1.77 -17.97
CA ALA A 18 9.14 0.94 -18.91
C ALA A 18 9.01 -0.53 -18.49
N SER A 19 9.86 -1.02 -17.57
CA SER A 19 9.74 -2.37 -17.04
C SER A 19 8.51 -2.52 -16.14
N ARG A 20 8.02 -1.41 -15.56
CA ARG A 20 6.89 -1.33 -14.61
C ARG A 20 5.53 -1.16 -15.27
N ARG A 21 5.31 -1.87 -16.37
CA ARG A 21 4.08 -1.84 -17.17
C ARG A 21 3.28 -3.14 -17.06
N TRP A 22 3.36 -3.79 -15.91
CA TRP A 22 2.61 -5.01 -15.60
C TRP A 22 1.70 -4.80 -14.39
N ALA A 23 0.68 -5.65 -14.34
CA ALA A 23 -0.29 -5.76 -13.26
C ALA A 23 -0.66 -7.24 -13.06
N LEU A 24 -1.56 -7.49 -12.13
CA LEU A 24 -2.17 -8.79 -11.90
C LEU A 24 -3.64 -8.77 -12.29
N ALA A 25 -4.09 -9.78 -13.02
CA ALA A 25 -5.48 -9.98 -13.37
C ALA A 25 -6.07 -11.25 -12.73
N ARG A 26 -7.34 -11.18 -12.32
CA ARG A 26 -8.12 -12.32 -11.84
C ARG A 26 -9.61 -12.03 -11.98
N HIS A 27 -10.35 -12.94 -12.61
CA HIS A 27 -11.81 -12.84 -12.79
C HIS A 27 -12.28 -11.47 -13.33
N GLY A 28 -11.57 -10.92 -14.32
CA GLY A 28 -11.89 -9.61 -14.92
C GLY A 28 -11.49 -8.39 -14.08
N ARG A 29 -10.92 -8.58 -12.88
CA ARG A 29 -10.35 -7.51 -12.06
C ARG A 29 -8.85 -7.42 -12.27
N THR A 30 -8.35 -6.20 -12.45
CA THR A 30 -6.92 -5.88 -12.49
C THR A 30 -6.51 -5.21 -11.18
N ALA A 31 -5.33 -5.51 -10.68
CA ALA A 31 -4.77 -4.94 -9.46
C ALA A 31 -3.24 -4.79 -9.55
N PHE A 32 -2.69 -3.92 -8.70
CA PHE A 32 -1.26 -3.64 -8.61
C PHE A 32 -0.62 -3.20 -9.94
N PRO A 33 -1.17 -2.22 -10.67
CA PRO A 33 -0.48 -1.69 -11.86
C PRO A 33 0.81 -0.98 -11.45
N GLY A 34 1.93 -1.33 -12.07
CA GLY A 34 3.26 -0.79 -11.75
C GLY A 34 4.30 -1.85 -11.37
N LEU A 35 3.94 -3.12 -11.47
CA LEU A 35 4.87 -4.24 -11.29
C LEU A 35 5.75 -4.39 -12.53
N THR A 36 6.94 -4.95 -12.32
CA THR A 36 7.70 -5.60 -13.39
C THR A 36 7.11 -6.98 -13.72
N ALA A 37 7.45 -7.53 -14.88
CA ALA A 37 7.00 -8.88 -15.26
C ALA A 37 7.39 -9.95 -14.22
N PRO A 38 8.66 -10.02 -13.75
CA PRO A 38 9.06 -10.98 -12.72
C PRO A 38 8.36 -10.75 -11.37
N GLU A 39 8.12 -9.49 -10.97
CA GLU A 39 7.34 -9.18 -9.77
C GLU A 39 5.90 -9.71 -9.90
N ALA A 40 5.25 -9.51 -11.05
CA ALA A 40 3.90 -9.99 -11.32
C ALA A 40 3.83 -11.54 -11.31
N GLU A 41 4.80 -12.23 -11.89
CA GLU A 41 4.86 -13.70 -11.83
C GLU A 41 4.95 -14.20 -10.39
N ARG A 42 5.87 -13.62 -9.61
CA ARG A 42 6.07 -13.93 -8.20
C ARG A 42 4.79 -13.69 -7.37
N TYR A 43 4.19 -12.51 -7.50
CA TYR A 43 3.03 -12.14 -6.69
C TYR A 43 1.74 -12.82 -7.14
N GLY A 44 1.62 -13.16 -8.41
CA GLY A 44 0.49 -13.93 -8.94
C GLY A 44 0.28 -15.26 -8.19
N VAL A 45 1.39 -15.93 -7.86
CA VAL A 45 1.40 -17.16 -7.05
C VAL A 45 1.13 -16.86 -5.58
N ALA A 46 1.81 -15.87 -5.00
CA ALA A 46 1.79 -15.61 -3.55
C ALA A 46 0.43 -15.10 -3.02
N LEU A 47 -0.30 -14.30 -3.81
CA LEU A 47 -1.52 -13.63 -3.34
C LEU A 47 -2.70 -14.59 -3.17
N GLY A 48 -2.74 -15.68 -3.95
CA GLY A 48 -3.80 -16.69 -3.89
C GLY A 48 -5.19 -16.10 -4.10
N ALA A 49 -6.12 -16.35 -3.16
CA ALA A 49 -7.51 -15.92 -3.28
C ALA A 49 -7.84 -14.55 -2.65
N ARG A 50 -6.86 -13.89 -2.02
CA ARG A 50 -7.07 -12.70 -1.18
C ARG A 50 -7.54 -11.46 -1.97
N ASP A 51 -8.20 -10.54 -1.29
CA ASP A 51 -8.64 -9.26 -1.87
C ASP A 51 -7.44 -8.31 -2.02
N PRO A 52 -7.12 -7.82 -3.23
CA PRO A 52 -6.05 -6.85 -3.42
C PRO A 52 -6.33 -5.51 -2.72
N GLY A 53 -7.60 -5.22 -2.39
CA GLY A 53 -7.98 -4.05 -1.62
C GLY A 53 -7.30 -3.98 -0.26
N ASP A 54 -6.99 -5.13 0.37
CA ASP A 54 -6.42 -5.18 1.72
C ASP A 54 -4.90 -5.39 1.72
N LEU A 55 -4.29 -5.47 0.55
CA LEU A 55 -2.92 -5.91 0.39
C LEU A 55 -2.02 -4.84 -0.22
N LEU A 56 -0.74 -5.01 0.04
CA LEU A 56 0.33 -4.32 -0.66
C LEU A 56 1.40 -5.33 -1.05
N VAL A 57 2.17 -5.00 -2.08
CA VAL A 57 3.27 -5.84 -2.56
C VAL A 57 4.55 -5.03 -2.64
N GLY A 58 5.65 -5.60 -2.15
CA GLY A 58 6.97 -4.98 -2.17
C GLY A 58 7.50 -4.81 -3.59
N VAL A 59 7.99 -3.61 -3.90
CA VAL A 59 8.57 -3.28 -5.21
C VAL A 59 9.98 -2.74 -5.06
N ALA A 60 10.87 -3.13 -5.97
CA ALA A 60 12.25 -2.65 -5.97
C ALA A 60 12.38 -1.41 -6.85
N LEU A 61 12.37 -0.22 -6.25
CA LEU A 61 12.65 1.03 -6.96
C LEU A 61 14.13 1.39 -6.81
N ASP A 62 14.73 1.95 -7.87
CA ASP A 62 16.12 2.42 -7.89
C ASP A 62 16.37 3.66 -6.98
N ALA A 63 15.38 4.07 -6.20
CA ALA A 63 15.51 5.15 -5.23
C ALA A 63 16.21 4.65 -3.96
N LEU A 64 17.34 5.28 -3.62
CA LEU A 64 18.05 5.03 -2.37
C LEU A 64 17.22 5.54 -1.19
N LEU A 65 16.73 4.63 -0.35
CA LEU A 65 16.09 4.98 0.90
C LEU A 65 17.16 5.25 1.96
N THR A 66 17.39 6.51 2.31
CA THR A 66 18.23 6.88 3.44
C THR A 66 17.40 6.90 4.73
N GLY A 67 18.01 6.61 5.88
CA GLY A 67 17.40 6.86 7.18
C GLY A 67 16.49 5.77 7.77
N GLY A 68 16.57 4.53 7.30
CA GLY A 68 15.86 3.40 7.92
C GLY A 68 14.42 3.19 7.46
N ALA A 69 14.01 3.87 6.38
CA ALA A 69 12.76 3.55 5.71
C ALA A 69 12.82 2.12 5.12
N GLY A 70 11.78 1.34 5.37
CA GLY A 70 11.58 -0.01 4.85
C GLY A 70 11.16 -0.02 3.38
N PRO A 71 10.67 -1.17 2.85
CA PRO A 71 10.48 -1.34 1.42
C PRO A 71 9.43 -0.38 0.84
N HIS A 72 9.61 -0.02 -0.44
CA HIS A 72 8.54 0.51 -1.26
C HIS A 72 7.49 -0.58 -1.49
N VAL A 73 6.22 -0.17 -1.47
CA VAL A 73 5.08 -1.06 -1.60
C VAL A 73 4.07 -0.47 -2.58
N LEU A 74 3.40 -1.35 -3.32
CA LEU A 74 2.35 -1.00 -4.25
C LEU A 74 1.00 -1.51 -3.73
N THR A 75 0.00 -0.64 -3.66
CA THR A 75 -1.36 -1.01 -3.26
C THR A 75 -2.13 -1.68 -4.40
N GLY A 76 -3.25 -2.32 -4.09
CA GLY A 76 -4.11 -2.98 -5.08
C GLY A 76 -4.60 -2.07 -6.21
N ASP A 77 -4.76 -0.77 -5.96
CA ASP A 77 -5.12 0.26 -6.95
C ASP A 77 -3.91 0.90 -7.66
N GLY A 78 -2.68 0.53 -7.27
CA GLY A 78 -1.46 1.00 -7.93
C GLY A 78 -0.86 2.28 -7.35
N ALA A 79 -1.28 2.69 -6.16
CA ALA A 79 -0.63 3.76 -5.43
C ALA A 79 0.68 3.24 -4.81
N LEU A 80 1.75 4.01 -4.99
CA LEU A 80 3.02 3.74 -4.34
C LEU A 80 2.94 4.16 -2.86
N GLY A 81 3.61 3.41 -2.01
CA GLY A 81 3.81 3.75 -0.61
C GLY A 81 5.16 3.26 -0.11
N ILE A 82 5.44 3.57 1.13
CA ILE A 82 6.66 3.18 1.83
C ILE A 82 6.32 2.69 3.23
N VAL A 83 6.89 1.56 3.60
CA VAL A 83 6.87 1.07 4.98
C VAL A 83 7.96 1.84 5.74
N LEU A 84 7.60 2.64 6.74
CA LEU A 84 8.54 3.54 7.42
C LEU A 84 9.42 2.80 8.43
N GLY A 85 8.84 1.90 9.22
CA GLY A 85 9.53 1.21 10.30
C GLY A 85 8.57 0.42 11.19
N PRO A 86 9.12 -0.37 12.14
CA PRO A 86 8.29 -1.14 13.07
C PRO A 86 7.46 -0.21 13.96
N HIS A 87 6.27 -0.66 14.28
CA HIS A 87 5.37 0.01 15.22
C HIS A 87 5.96 -0.05 16.63
N PRO A 88 6.02 1.06 17.39
CA PRO A 88 6.72 1.09 18.68
C PRO A 88 6.08 0.21 19.75
N HIS A 89 4.76 0.01 19.68
CA HIS A 89 3.99 -0.72 20.70
C HIS A 89 3.39 -2.07 20.26
N VAL A 90 3.29 -2.34 18.96
CA VAL A 90 2.57 -3.52 18.45
C VAL A 90 3.54 -4.40 17.66
N HIS A 91 3.88 -5.56 18.24
CA HIS A 91 4.87 -6.47 17.68
C HIS A 91 4.45 -7.00 16.29
N GLY A 92 5.39 -7.00 15.34
CA GLY A 92 5.16 -7.51 13.97
C GLY A 92 4.39 -6.56 13.06
N VAL A 93 4.06 -5.36 13.55
CA VAL A 93 3.35 -4.32 12.80
C VAL A 93 4.35 -3.23 12.40
N HIS A 94 4.10 -2.59 11.27
CA HIS A 94 4.88 -1.48 10.75
C HIS A 94 3.96 -0.31 10.40
N VAL A 95 4.51 0.91 10.44
CA VAL A 95 3.83 2.11 9.93
C VAL A 95 4.06 2.20 8.43
N CYS A 96 3.01 2.50 7.66
CA CYS A 96 3.07 2.66 6.21
C CYS A 96 2.45 4.00 5.80
N MET A 97 3.05 4.64 4.81
CA MET A 97 2.59 5.91 4.24
C MET A 97 2.61 5.83 2.71
N GLY A 98 1.52 6.22 2.07
CA GLY A 98 1.41 6.41 0.63
C GLY A 98 2.31 7.55 0.15
N GLU A 99 2.64 7.54 -1.14
CA GLU A 99 3.53 8.51 -1.77
C GLU A 99 3.10 9.96 -1.54
N ALA A 100 4.10 10.84 -1.52
CA ALA A 100 3.92 12.28 -1.47
C ALA A 100 3.37 12.83 -2.80
N GLY A 101 2.05 12.83 -2.96
CA GLY A 101 1.35 13.55 -4.03
C GLY A 101 0.82 14.93 -3.62
N GLU A 102 0.22 15.65 -4.57
CA GLU A 102 -0.53 16.87 -4.29
C GLU A 102 -1.87 16.61 -3.57
N GLY A 103 -2.38 15.38 -3.66
CA GLY A 103 -3.63 14.97 -3.01
C GLY A 103 -3.44 14.30 -1.65
N ASP A 104 -4.52 13.67 -1.20
CA ASP A 104 -4.55 12.92 0.04
C ASP A 104 -3.59 11.74 0.03
N ARG A 105 -3.10 11.38 1.23
CA ARG A 105 -2.18 10.26 1.45
C ARG A 105 -2.88 9.13 2.17
N VAL A 106 -2.57 7.89 1.83
CA VAL A 106 -2.99 6.75 2.64
C VAL A 106 -1.96 6.54 3.75
N VAL A 107 -2.34 6.72 5.00
CA VAL A 107 -1.51 6.41 6.18
C VAL A 107 -2.09 5.20 6.88
N GLY A 108 -1.28 4.40 7.54
CA GLY A 108 -1.80 3.31 8.35
C GLY A 108 -0.74 2.37 8.91
N ALA A 109 -1.22 1.22 9.37
CA ALA A 109 -0.42 0.15 9.91
C ALA A 109 -0.54 -1.09 9.02
N VAL A 110 0.59 -1.76 8.78
CA VAL A 110 0.71 -2.96 7.95
C VAL A 110 1.46 -4.05 8.69
N GLU A 111 1.24 -5.29 8.28
CA GLU A 111 2.06 -6.44 8.69
C GLU A 111 2.54 -7.18 7.44
N GLU A 112 3.69 -7.84 7.54
CA GLU A 112 4.19 -8.70 6.47
C GLU A 112 3.58 -10.10 6.57
N LEU A 113 2.97 -10.57 5.49
CA LEU A 113 2.47 -11.95 5.36
C LEU A 113 3.56 -12.93 4.85
N GLY A 114 4.71 -12.38 4.44
CA GLY A 114 5.85 -13.09 3.88
C GLY A 114 6.01 -12.89 2.37
N GLY A 115 7.24 -13.07 1.87
CA GLY A 115 7.55 -12.96 0.45
C GLY A 115 7.38 -11.55 -0.12
N GLY A 116 7.41 -10.51 0.74
CA GLY A 116 7.13 -9.13 0.36
C GLY A 116 5.64 -8.87 0.08
N VAL A 117 4.73 -9.71 0.57
CA VAL A 117 3.29 -9.40 0.60
C VAL A 117 2.95 -8.82 1.96
N TRP A 118 2.23 -7.71 1.96
CA TRP A 118 1.83 -6.98 3.15
C TRP A 118 0.31 -6.88 3.24
N ARG A 119 -0.21 -6.72 4.45
CA ARG A 119 -1.63 -6.53 4.71
C ARG A 119 -1.87 -5.25 5.51
N TRP A 120 -2.84 -4.45 5.09
CA TRP A 120 -3.36 -3.36 5.91
C TRP A 120 -4.07 -3.91 7.14
N LEU A 121 -3.64 -3.48 8.32
CA LEU A 121 -4.36 -3.71 9.59
C LEU A 121 -5.30 -2.55 9.89
N ALA A 122 -4.86 -1.34 9.54
CA ALA A 122 -5.62 -0.12 9.62
C ALA A 122 -5.10 0.84 8.56
N ARG A 123 -5.98 1.57 7.89
CA ARG A 123 -5.57 2.59 6.92
C ARG A 123 -6.58 3.71 6.82
N ARG A 124 -6.11 4.88 6.38
CA ARG A 124 -6.96 6.03 6.12
C ARG A 124 -6.36 6.93 5.05
N ARG A 125 -7.22 7.47 4.19
CA ARG A 125 -6.90 8.60 3.32
C ARG A 125 -6.97 9.90 4.15
N VAL A 126 -5.86 10.62 4.23
CA VAL A 126 -5.72 11.85 5.02
C VAL A 126 -5.22 13.00 4.16
N PRO A 127 -5.68 14.24 4.39
CA PRO A 127 -5.17 15.41 3.69
C PRO A 127 -3.66 15.55 3.84
N ARG A 128 -3.04 16.15 2.83
CA ARG A 128 -1.59 16.32 2.79
C ARG A 128 -1.04 17.07 4.01
N ASP A 129 -1.75 18.04 4.55
CA ASP A 129 -1.33 18.80 5.75
C ASP A 129 -1.54 18.02 7.05
N ALA A 130 -2.43 17.03 7.07
CA ALA A 130 -2.72 16.21 8.24
C ALA A 130 -1.85 14.95 8.37
N HIS A 131 -1.00 14.62 7.37
CA HIS A 131 -0.30 13.34 7.35
C HIS A 131 0.66 13.11 8.53
N VAL A 132 1.32 14.15 9.04
CA VAL A 132 2.22 14.03 10.21
C VAL A 132 1.41 13.65 11.45
N ALA A 133 0.35 14.39 11.73
CA ALA A 133 -0.54 14.08 12.86
C ALA A 133 -1.18 12.69 12.73
N ALA A 134 -1.49 12.27 11.50
CA ALA A 134 -1.98 10.93 11.22
C ALA A 134 -0.94 9.84 11.52
N LEU A 135 0.33 10.06 11.15
CA LEU A 135 1.43 9.15 11.45
C LEU A 135 1.68 9.05 12.95
N ASP A 136 1.71 10.17 13.66
CA ASP A 136 1.88 10.21 15.11
C ASP A 136 0.76 9.42 15.81
N ALA A 137 -0.49 9.63 15.39
CA ALA A 137 -1.63 8.90 15.97
C ALA A 137 -1.62 7.40 15.68
N VAL A 138 -1.12 6.97 14.51
CA VAL A 138 -0.90 5.54 14.26
C VAL A 138 0.19 5.03 15.21
N ALA A 139 1.33 5.73 15.29
CA ALA A 139 2.45 5.31 16.13
C ALA A 139 2.12 5.26 17.63
N ASP A 140 1.24 6.15 18.10
CA ASP A 140 0.81 6.23 19.50
C ASP A 140 -0.19 5.13 19.90
N ALA A 141 -0.77 4.40 18.94
CA ALA A 141 -1.70 3.30 19.22
C ALA A 141 -1.00 2.18 20.01
N ARG A 142 -1.56 1.80 21.15
CA ARG A 142 -0.88 0.91 22.11
C ARG A 142 -1.14 -0.57 21.86
N ASP A 143 -2.21 -0.87 21.14
CA ASP A 143 -2.61 -2.23 20.82
C ASP A 143 -3.39 -2.32 19.49
N ALA A 144 -3.69 -3.55 19.09
CA ALA A 144 -4.43 -3.83 17.86
C ALA A 144 -5.85 -3.25 17.84
N ARG A 145 -6.48 -3.04 19.02
CA ARG A 145 -7.82 -2.48 19.12
C ARG A 145 -7.80 -0.98 18.87
N GLU A 146 -6.80 -0.27 19.39
CA GLU A 146 -6.57 1.14 19.10
C GLU A 146 -6.20 1.36 17.62
N LEU A 147 -5.36 0.50 17.04
CA LEU A 147 -5.11 0.51 15.59
C LEU A 147 -6.40 0.30 14.78
N ALA A 148 -7.24 -0.66 15.16
CA ALA A 148 -8.50 -0.90 14.48
C ALA A 148 -9.49 0.28 14.60
N SER A 149 -9.50 0.97 15.75
CA SER A 149 -10.35 2.15 15.96
C SER A 149 -9.86 3.36 15.17
N TRP A 150 -8.56 3.45 14.87
CA TRP A 150 -7.98 4.51 14.04
C TRP A 150 -8.58 4.54 12.62
N SER A 151 -8.93 3.37 12.08
CA SER A 151 -9.65 3.27 10.79
C SER A 151 -11.06 3.90 10.84
N ARG A 152 -11.55 4.25 12.04
CA ARG A 152 -12.85 4.86 12.32
C ARG A 152 -12.76 6.25 12.95
N TRP A 153 -11.56 6.84 13.04
CA TRP A 153 -11.35 8.12 13.73
C TRP A 153 -12.18 9.25 13.07
N PRO A 154 -13.00 10.02 13.79
CA PRO A 154 -13.66 11.21 13.23
C PRO A 154 -12.64 12.34 12.96
N GLY A 155 -12.70 12.99 11.79
CA GLY A 155 -11.88 14.19 11.52
C GLY A 155 -11.43 14.45 10.07
N VAL A 156 -11.62 13.50 9.16
CA VAL A 156 -11.47 13.66 7.70
C VAL A 156 -12.64 12.91 7.08
N GLY A 157 -13.45 13.59 6.27
CA GLY A 157 -14.76 13.11 5.83
C GLY A 157 -14.73 11.75 5.11
N PRO A 158 -15.89 11.07 5.00
CA PRO A 158 -16.04 9.97 4.07
C PRO A 158 -15.78 10.47 2.64
N ASP A 159 -15.10 9.68 1.82
CA ASP A 159 -15.12 9.81 0.36
C ASP A 159 -16.59 9.66 -0.10
N ASP A 160 -17.32 10.76 -0.22
CA ASP A 160 -18.40 10.87 -1.21
C ASP A 160 -17.69 10.97 -2.56
N GLY A 161 -17.53 9.82 -3.22
CA GLY A 161 -16.93 9.76 -4.55
C GLY A 161 -17.67 10.65 -5.55
N PRO A 162 -17.03 11.06 -6.66
CA PRO A 162 -17.72 11.76 -7.72
C PRO A 162 -18.59 10.76 -8.50
N ASN A 163 -19.84 10.62 -8.06
CA ASN A 163 -20.97 10.37 -8.95
C ASN A 163 -21.88 11.61 -8.87
N ALA A 164 -21.54 12.63 -9.65
CA ALA A 164 -22.44 13.69 -10.11
C ALA A 164 -21.94 14.17 -11.48
#